data_AF-A0A8H2MGZ5-F1
#
_entry.id   AF-A0A8H2MGZ5-F1
#
_cell.length_a   1.000
_cell.length_b   1.000
_cell.length_c   1.000
_cell.angle_alpha   90.00
_cell.angle_beta   90.00
_cell.angle_gamma   90.00
#
_symmetry.space_group_name_H-M   'P 1'
#
loop_
_entity.id
_entity.type
_entity.pdbx_description
1 polymer ?
#
loop_
_entity_poly.entity_id
_entity_poly.type
_entity_poly.pdbx_seq_one_letter_code
_entity_poly.pdbx_strand_id
1 'polypeptide(L)' 'MKDKPKWIIWENVKGVLDRNMRDSFFIYLKELEDLGYESKYEILNAMDFGISQKEKGYLLFHVLEQITFLLIN' A
#
# COMPACT_ATOMS: atom_id res chain seq x y z
N MET A 1 -9.08 13.96 -14.04
CA MET A 1 -8.42 14.08 -12.71
C MET A 1 -9.26 14.80 -11.65
N LYS A 2 -10.52 15.20 -11.91
CA LYS A 2 -11.33 15.96 -10.92
C LYS A 2 -11.64 15.17 -9.64
N ASP A 3 -11.57 13.84 -9.71
CA ASP A 3 -11.88 12.91 -8.61
C ASP A 3 -10.70 12.01 -8.20
N LYS A 4 -9.45 12.42 -8.47
CA LYS A 4 -8.26 11.65 -8.04
C LYS A 4 -8.08 11.80 -6.51
N PRO A 5 -8.24 10.75 -5.69
CA PRO A 5 -8.04 10.88 -4.24
C PRO A 5 -6.57 11.16 -3.92
N LYS A 6 -6.31 11.96 -2.87
CA LYS A 6 -4.95 12.26 -2.40
C LYS A 6 -4.27 11.07 -1.73
N TRP A 7 -5.07 10.20 -1.10
CA TRP A 7 -4.62 9.06 -0.33
C TRP A 7 -5.49 7.85 -0.66
N ILE A 8 -4.85 6.69 -0.79
CA ILE A 8 -5.53 5.40 -0.84
C ILE A 8 -4.94 4.56 0.28
N ILE A 9 -5.80 4.00 1.14
CA ILE A 9 -5.40 3.04 2.16
C ILE A 9 -6.04 1.72 1.78
N TRP A 10 -5.22 0.68 1.69
CA TRP A 10 -5.66 -0.68 1.41
C TRP A 10 -5.12 -1.60 2.50
N GLU A 11 -6.02 -2.35 3.13
CA GLU A 11 -5.67 -3.34 4.14
C GLU A 11 -5.89 -4.72 3.53
N ASN A 12 -4.94 -5.62 3.75
CA ASN A 12 -5.03 -7.00 3.30
C ASN A 12 -4.31 -7.94 4.29
N VAL A 13 -4.53 -9.24 4.18
CA VAL A 13 -3.77 -10.24 4.96
C VAL A 13 -2.40 -10.50 4.32
N LYS A 14 -1.42 -10.94 5.13
CA LYS A 14 -0.07 -11.31 4.65
C LYS A 14 -0.04 -12.25 3.43
N GLY A 15 -1.10 -13.06 3.26
CA GLY A 15 -1.22 -14.01 2.16
C GLY A 15 -1.27 -13.38 0.77
N VAL A 16 -1.51 -12.07 0.66
CA VAL A 16 -1.41 -11.35 -0.62
C VAL A 16 0.01 -11.39 -1.21
N LEU A 17 1.04 -11.63 -0.38
CA LEU A 17 2.43 -11.78 -0.80
C LEU A 17 2.83 -13.23 -1.10
N ASP A 18 1.91 -14.18 -0.95
CA ASP A 18 2.14 -15.59 -1.26
C ASP A 18 2.28 -15.80 -2.76
N ARG A 19 2.97 -16.88 -3.15
CA ARG A 19 3.38 -17.16 -4.54
C ARG A 19 2.25 -17.00 -5.57
N ASN A 20 1.02 -17.38 -5.22
CA ASN A 20 -0.12 -17.37 -6.15
C ASN A 20 -0.80 -16.00 -6.27
N MET A 21 -0.55 -15.07 -5.34
CA MET A 21 -1.20 -13.75 -5.29
C MET A 21 -0.23 -12.59 -5.50
N ARG A 22 1.06 -12.84 -5.28
CA ARG A 22 2.13 -11.83 -5.35
C ARG A 22 2.17 -11.08 -6.68
N ASP A 23 1.98 -11.77 -7.79
CA ASP A 23 2.04 -11.13 -9.11
C ASP A 23 0.89 -10.13 -9.27
N SER A 24 -0.33 -10.52 -8.88
CA SER A 24 -1.50 -9.62 -8.87
C SER A 24 -1.29 -8.41 -7.95
N PHE A 25 -0.64 -8.61 -6.79
CA PHE A 25 -0.30 -7.51 -5.89
C PHE A 25 0.63 -6.49 -6.57
N PHE A 26 1.69 -6.94 -7.22
CA PHE A 26 2.62 -6.01 -7.89
C PHE A 26 2.02 -5.38 -9.15
N ILE A 27 1.14 -6.07 -9.87
CA ILE A 27 0.37 -5.47 -10.97
C ILE A 27 -0.49 -4.32 -10.45
N TYR A 28 -1.19 -4.50 -9.33
CA TYR A 28 -1.97 -3.43 -8.71
C TYR A 28 -1.10 -2.21 -8.31
N LEU A 29 0.09 -2.45 -7.73
CA LEU A 29 1.03 -1.36 -7.44
C LEU A 29 1.49 -0.63 -8.69
N LYS A 30 1.70 -1.37 -9.78
CA LYS A 30 2.11 -0.81 -11.07
C LYS A 30 1.02 0.05 -11.69
N GLU A 31 -0.24 -0.40 -11.63
CA GLU A 31 -1.39 0.39 -12.09
C GLU A 31 -1.52 1.71 -11.31
N LEU A 32 -1.28 1.68 -9.99
CA LEU A 32 -1.27 2.90 -9.18
C LEU A 32 -0.12 3.83 -9.58
N GLU A 33 1.09 3.30 -9.81
CA GLU A 33 2.22 4.08 -10.32
C GLU A 33 1.88 4.76 -11.64
N ASP A 34 1.25 4.05 -12.59
CA ASP A 34 0.84 4.58 -13.89
C ASP A 34 -0.25 5.66 -13.77
N LEU A 35 -1.05 5.62 -12.71
CA LEU A 35 -2.01 6.68 -12.34
C LEU A 35 -1.34 7.86 -11.60
N GLY A 36 -0.03 7.82 -11.40
CA GLY A 36 0.77 8.85 -10.76
C GLY A 36 0.68 8.82 -9.24
N TYR A 37 0.69 7.63 -8.65
CA TYR A 37 0.71 7.42 -7.22
C TYR A 37 2.01 6.77 -6.76
N GLU A 38 2.52 7.17 -5.59
CA GLU A 38 3.60 6.44 -4.92
C GLU A 38 3.00 5.48 -3.90
N SER A 39 3.49 4.24 -3.94
CA SER A 39 2.89 3.10 -3.25
C SER A 39 3.86 2.59 -2.18
N LYS A 40 3.43 2.52 -0.91
CA LYS A 40 4.22 1.95 0.21
C LYS A 40 3.40 0.90 0.97
N TYR A 41 3.97 -0.25 1.26
CA TYR A 41 3.33 -1.28 2.09
C TYR A 41 4.25 -1.74 3.23
N GLU A 42 3.64 -2.13 4.34
CA GLU A 42 4.31 -2.74 5.47
C GLU A 42 3.46 -3.87 6.05
N ILE A 43 4.10 -4.92 6.56
CA ILE A 43 3.42 -5.96 7.32
C ILE A 43 3.41 -5.53 8.78
N LEU A 44 2.23 -5.24 9.31
CA LEU A 44 2.02 -4.84 10.70
C LEU A 44 1.47 -6.01 11.52
N ASN A 45 1.98 -6.14 12.74
CA ASN A 45 1.47 -7.08 13.73
C ASN A 45 0.70 -6.31 14.81
N ALA A 46 -0.56 -6.69 15.04
CA ALA A 46 -1.42 -6.05 16.04
C ALA A 46 -0.80 -6.06 17.46
N MET A 47 0.04 -7.06 17.76
CA MET A 47 0.73 -7.16 19.05
C MET A 47 1.75 -6.04 19.29
N ASP A 48 2.36 -5.49 18.22
CA ASP A 48 3.29 -4.36 18.34
C ASP A 48 2.58 -3.08 18.78
N PHE A 49 1.25 -3.04 18.62
CA PHE A 49 0.38 -1.95 19.04
C PHE A 49 -0.39 -2.27 20.34
N GLY A 50 0.05 -3.28 21.10
CA GLY A 50 -0.58 -3.69 22.36
C GLY A 50 -1.93 -4.37 22.22
N ILE A 51 -2.34 -4.73 21.00
CA ILE A 51 -3.59 -5.42 20.74
C ILE A 51 -3.34 -6.92 20.84
N SER A 52 -3.90 -7.56 21.87
CA SER A 52 -3.81 -9.01 22.08
C SER A 52 -4.65 -9.74 21.03
N GLN A 53 -4.02 -10.08 19.90
CA GLN A 53 -4.64 -10.82 18.81
C GLN A 53 -3.67 -11.92 18.33
N LYS A 54 -4.14 -13.18 18.33
CA LYS A 54 -3.38 -14.32 17.81
C LYS A 54 -3.40 -14.30 16.28
N GLU A 55 -2.26 -13.97 15.69
CA GLU A 55 -1.86 -14.37 14.35
C GLU A 55 -2.69 -13.85 13.15
N LYS A 56 -2.79 -12.54 13.00
CA LYS A 56 -2.96 -11.95 11.66
C LYS A 56 -1.91 -10.87 11.46
N GLY A 57 -0.87 -11.21 10.69
CA GLY A 57 -0.03 -10.19 10.09
C GLY A 57 -0.86 -9.54 9.00
N TYR A 58 -1.21 -8.27 9.21
CA TYR A 58 -1.94 -7.48 8.24
C TYR A 58 -0.92 -6.73 7.39
N LEU A 59 -1.08 -6.79 6.07
CA LEU A 59 -0.41 -5.88 5.18
C LEU A 59 -1.21 -4.58 5.16
N LEU A 60 -0.65 -3.54 5.76
CA LEU A 60 -1.17 -2.20 5.58
C LEU A 60 -0.43 -1.55 4.42
N PHE A 61 -1.17 -1.28 3.35
CA PHE A 61 -0.71 -0.54 2.20
C PHE A 61 -1.30 0.86 2.23
N HIS A 62 -0.43 1.85 2.06
CA HIS A 62 -0.84 3.24 1.95
C HIS A 62 -0.15 3.89 0.77
N VAL A 63 -0.96 4.54 -0.05
CA VAL A 63 -0.56 5.29 -1.21
C VAL A 63 -0.43 6.74 -0.80
N LEU A 64 0.76 7.29 -0.96
CA LEU A 64 1.05 8.69 -0.71
C LEU A 64 1.21 9.39 -2.06
N GLU A 65 0.45 10.44 -2.33
CA GLU A 65 0.79 11.33 -3.43
C GLU A 65 2.01 12.16 -3.02
N GLN A 66 3.19 11.80 -3.51
CA GLN A 66 4.35 12.71 -3.49
C GLN A 66 4.26 13.59 -4.74
N ILE A 67 3.60 14.75 -4.64
CA ILE A 67 3.78 15.80 -5.65
C ILE A 67 5.19 16.37 -5.42
N THR A 68 6.20 15.73 -6.01
CA THR A 68 7.52 16.34 -6.11
C THR A 68 7.43 17.42 -7.18
N PHE A 69 7.13 18.67 -6.78
CA PHE A 69 7.49 19.82 -7.61
C PHE A 69 9.01 19.84 -7.69
N LEU A 70 9.60 19.26 -8.73
CA LEU A 70 10.90 19.71 -9.20
C LEU A 70 10.66 21.13 -9.78
N LEU A 71 10.71 22.14 -8.90
CA LEU A 71 11.14 23.46 -9.34
C LEU A 71 12.65 23.35 -9.61
N ILE A 72 12.99 22.85 -10.79
CA ILE A 72 14.26 23.19 -11.40
C ILE A 72 14.09 24.65 -11.82
N ASN A 73 14.69 25.57 -11.06
CA ASN A 73 15.16 26.83 -11.63
C ASN A 73 16.41 26.54 -12.45
#